data_AF-A0A975DX45-F1
#
_entry.id   AF-A0A975DX45-F1
#
_cell.length_a   1.000
_cell.length_b   1.000
_cell.length_c   1.000
_cell.angle_alpha   90.00
_cell.angle_beta   90.00
_cell.angle_gamma   90.00
#
_symmetry.space_group_name_H-M   'P 1'
#
loop_
_entity.id
_entity.type
_entity.pdbx_description
1 polymer ?
#
loop_
_entity_poly.entity_id
_entity_poly.type
_entity_poly.pdbx_seq_one_letter_code
_entity_poly.pdbx_strand_id
1 'polypeptide(L)'
;MPLEPEALNKAARAAVERAVVQFKSKTPITETCPDCARPISVTYVEPPADSFVTKCECSRSNRILRGVLGPPDWVLARRDYYVRKAGGVSVLDATFYAMYFNDRHSGQYFGCPIDPRALSPEAGDEAIADAVRRANRLCHGQNAYVGAAFFKDPSERLTYEEAVQKLKRDNPGFCEDAYTTVIHDNIQGMR
;
A
#
# COMPACT_ATOMS: atom_id res chain seq x y z
N MET A 1 -5.10 -11.05 36.53
CA MET A 1 -6.27 -10.59 35.77
C MET A 1 -5.79 -10.22 34.37
N PRO A 2 -6.37 -10.73 33.28
CA PRO A 2 -6.02 -10.25 31.94
C PRO A 2 -6.34 -8.76 31.84
N LEU A 3 -5.43 -7.98 31.25
CA LEU A 3 -5.65 -6.54 31.02
C LEU A 3 -6.79 -6.35 30.01
N GLU A 4 -7.60 -5.32 30.21
CA GLU A 4 -8.56 -4.86 29.20
C GLU A 4 -7.84 -4.59 27.85
N PRO A 5 -8.44 -4.92 26.70
CA PRO A 5 -7.79 -4.82 25.39
C PRO A 5 -7.15 -3.46 25.09
N GLU A 6 -7.74 -2.38 25.61
CA GLU A 6 -7.25 -1.01 25.45
C GLU A 6 -6.00 -0.72 26.30
N ALA A 7 -5.96 -1.23 27.54
CA ALA A 7 -4.80 -1.14 28.41
C ALA A 7 -3.63 -1.99 27.89
N LEU A 8 -3.95 -3.16 27.33
CA LEU A 8 -2.99 -4.05 26.67
C LEU A 8 -2.35 -3.37 25.44
N ASN A 9 -3.16 -2.68 24.62
CA ASN A 9 -2.69 -1.91 23.47
C ASN A 9 -1.76 -0.75 23.89
N LYS A 10 -2.10 -0.03 24.97
CA LYS A 10 -1.26 1.06 25.49
C LYS A 10 0.08 0.56 26.02
N ALA A 11 0.10 -0.58 26.73
CA ALA A 11 1.32 -1.19 27.23
C ALA A 11 2.21 -1.70 26.09
N ALA A 12 1.61 -2.34 25.08
CA ALA A 12 2.31 -2.80 23.90
C ALA A 12 2.93 -1.63 23.12
N ARG A 13 2.20 -0.51 23.01
CA ARG A 13 2.71 0.71 22.37
C ARG A 13 4.01 1.21 23.00
N ALA A 14 3.99 1.38 24.32
CA ALA A 14 5.13 1.92 25.04
C ALA A 14 6.37 1.00 24.96
N ALA A 15 6.17 -0.32 24.97
CA ALA A 15 7.27 -1.29 24.82
C ALA A 15 7.96 -1.20 23.46
N VAL A 16 7.20 -0.94 22.41
CA VAL A 16 7.70 -0.84 21.03
C VAL A 16 8.48 0.44 20.80
N GLU A 17 7.93 1.57 21.29
CA GLU A 17 8.61 2.86 21.20
C GLU A 17 9.98 2.80 21.89
N ARG A 18 10.08 2.16 23.07
CA ARG A 18 11.37 1.95 23.75
C ARG A 18 12.30 1.02 22.97
N ALA A 19 11.79 -0.06 22.39
CA ALA A 19 12.58 -0.99 21.58
C ALA A 19 13.20 -0.29 20.35
N VAL A 20 12.44 0.60 19.70
CA VAL A 20 12.92 1.40 18.57
C VAL A 20 13.97 2.41 19.00
N VAL A 21 13.80 3.07 20.16
CA VAL A 21 14.83 3.98 20.71
C VAL A 21 16.13 3.22 20.97
N GLN A 22 16.05 2.06 21.63
CA GLN A 22 17.21 1.19 21.88
C GLN A 22 17.90 0.77 20.57
N PHE A 23 17.11 0.36 19.57
CA PHE A 23 17.65 0.00 18.26
C PHE A 23 18.38 1.18 17.58
N LYS A 24 17.79 2.38 17.57
CA LYS A 24 18.40 3.60 17.01
C LYS A 24 19.68 4.00 17.75
N SER A 25 19.74 3.81 19.07
CA SER A 25 20.92 4.09 19.88
C SER A 25 21.97 2.96 19.85
N LYS A 26 21.78 1.93 19.00
CA LYS A 26 22.62 0.72 18.94
C LYS A 26 22.74 0.01 20.30
N THR A 27 21.75 0.21 21.17
CA THR A 27 21.64 -0.44 22.46
C THR A 27 20.93 -1.80 22.27
N PRO A 28 21.33 -2.85 23.00
CA PRO A 28 20.61 -4.12 22.95
C PRO A 28 19.13 -3.94 23.27
N ILE A 29 18.26 -4.52 22.44
CA ILE A 29 16.83 -4.47 22.66
C ILE A 29 16.48 -5.41 23.81
N THR A 30 15.94 -4.87 24.90
CA THR A 30 15.53 -5.64 26.08
C THR A 30 14.02 -5.73 26.26
N GLU A 31 13.26 -5.02 25.41
CA GLU A 31 11.81 -4.96 25.51
C GLU A 31 11.16 -6.29 25.11
N THR A 32 10.16 -6.69 25.89
CA THR A 32 9.38 -7.90 25.66
C THR A 32 7.93 -7.54 25.35
N CYS A 33 7.27 -8.39 24.57
CA CYS A 33 5.87 -8.22 24.25
C CYS A 33 5.01 -8.44 25.51
N PRO A 34 4.12 -7.50 25.89
CA PRO A 34 3.29 -7.67 27.09
C PRO A 34 2.26 -8.80 26.95
N ASP A 35 1.99 -9.28 25.74
CA ASP A 35 0.99 -10.31 25.46
C ASP A 35 1.57 -11.73 25.54
N CYS A 36 2.84 -11.93 25.18
CA CYS A 36 3.48 -13.26 25.17
C CYS A 36 4.81 -13.34 25.90
N ALA A 37 5.27 -12.24 26.51
CA ALA A 37 6.55 -12.09 27.21
C ALA A 37 7.81 -12.42 26.39
N ARG A 38 7.70 -12.61 25.06
CA ARG A 38 8.84 -12.88 24.19
C ARG A 38 9.55 -11.58 23.79
N PRO A 39 10.88 -11.62 23.51
CA PRO A 39 11.62 -10.46 23.03
C PRO A 39 11.01 -9.83 21.78
N ILE A 40 10.99 -8.50 21.73
CA ILE A 40 10.64 -7.75 20.52
C ILE A 40 11.88 -7.68 19.64
N SER A 41 11.76 -8.13 18.40
CA SER A 41 12.81 -7.92 17.39
C SER A 41 12.48 -6.68 16.57
N VAL A 42 13.46 -5.81 16.35
CA VAL A 42 13.34 -4.62 15.49
C VAL A 42 14.29 -4.83 14.31
N THR A 43 13.78 -4.75 13.08
CA THR A 43 14.58 -4.86 11.86
C THR A 43 14.41 -3.63 10.99
N TYR A 44 15.48 -3.16 10.37
CA TYR A 44 15.40 -2.09 9.37
C TYR A 44 14.77 -2.63 8.09
N VAL A 45 13.90 -1.84 7.45
CA VAL A 45 13.45 -2.09 6.08
C VAL A 45 14.16 -1.09 5.18
N GLU A 46 14.81 -1.59 4.15
CA GLU A 46 15.63 -0.82 3.22
C GLU A 46 14.93 0.41 2.62
N PRO A 47 15.71 1.43 2.20
CA PRO A 47 15.25 2.77 1.80
C PRO A 47 14.12 2.79 0.75
N PRO A 48 13.22 3.79 0.80
CA PRO A 48 13.57 5.19 1.02
C PRO A 48 13.09 5.85 2.34
N ALA A 49 12.82 5.14 3.43
CA ALA A 49 12.70 5.82 4.73
C ALA A 49 13.15 4.96 5.91
N ASP A 50 13.57 5.64 6.98
CA ASP A 50 13.94 5.15 8.32
C ASP A 50 12.81 4.37 9.00
N SER A 51 12.47 3.24 8.41
CA SER A 51 11.31 2.45 8.75
C SER A 51 11.75 1.16 9.39
N PHE A 52 11.15 0.87 10.53
CA PHE A 52 11.47 -0.29 11.34
C PHE A 52 10.28 -1.23 11.33
N VAL A 53 10.53 -2.51 11.10
CA VAL A 53 9.55 -3.56 11.34
C VAL A 53 9.89 -4.18 12.67
N THR A 54 8.95 -4.10 13.60
CA THR A 54 9.02 -4.87 14.84
C THR A 54 8.26 -6.18 14.67
N LYS A 55 8.94 -7.32 14.84
CA LYS A 55 8.33 -8.64 14.83
C LYS A 55 8.25 -9.20 16.24
N CYS A 56 7.07 -9.70 16.57
CA CYS A 56 6.86 -10.61 17.69
C CYS A 56 6.35 -11.95 17.14
N GLU A 57 6.86 -13.07 17.68
CA GLU A 57 6.49 -14.41 17.21
C GLU A 57 5.03 -14.78 17.51
N CYS A 58 4.36 -14.07 18.44
CA CYS A 58 2.93 -14.27 18.62
C CYS A 58 2.14 -13.45 17.58
N SER A 59 1.30 -14.14 16.82
CA SER A 59 0.50 -13.58 15.73
C SER A 59 -0.43 -12.41 16.14
N ARG A 60 -0.77 -12.31 17.43
CA ARG A 60 -1.56 -11.19 17.99
C ARG A 60 -0.79 -9.87 18.02
N SER A 61 0.48 -9.90 18.40
CA SER A 61 1.27 -8.69 18.59
C SER A 61 1.81 -8.09 17.31
N ASN A 62 1.97 -8.86 16.23
CA ASN A 62 2.25 -8.27 14.90
C ASN A 62 1.14 -7.33 14.42
N ARG A 63 -0.11 -7.52 14.88
CA ARG A 63 -1.23 -6.59 14.61
C ARG A 63 -1.12 -5.29 15.42
N ILE A 64 -0.71 -5.40 16.69
CA ILE A 64 -0.56 -4.27 17.60
C ILE A 64 0.69 -3.45 17.22
N LEU A 65 1.80 -4.12 16.92
CA LEU A 65 3.07 -3.52 16.46
C LEU A 65 2.90 -2.68 15.18
N ARG A 66 2.02 -3.12 14.26
CA ARG A 66 1.72 -2.41 13.00
C ARG A 66 0.74 -1.24 13.16
N GLY A 67 -0.13 -1.27 14.19
CA GLY A 67 -1.07 -0.18 14.48
C GLY A 67 -0.49 0.91 15.40
N VAL A 68 0.59 0.62 16.10
CA VAL A 68 1.20 1.49 17.12
C VAL A 68 2.12 2.57 16.54
N LEU A 69 2.96 2.20 15.56
CA LEU A 69 3.99 3.09 15.00
C LEU A 69 3.42 4.06 13.94
N GLY A 70 2.12 3.94 13.61
CA GLY A 70 1.56 4.55 12.43
C GLY A 70 2.15 3.94 11.15
N PRO A 71 1.68 4.37 9.97
CA PRO A 71 2.36 4.03 8.72
C PRO A 71 3.79 4.59 8.74
N PRO A 72 4.79 3.85 8.25
CA PRO A 72 6.14 4.38 8.11
C PRO A 72 6.18 5.67 7.27
N ASP A 73 7.18 6.54 7.47
CA ASP A 73 7.29 7.82 6.76
C ASP A 73 7.26 7.67 5.23
N TRP A 74 7.84 6.59 4.68
CA TRP A 74 7.74 6.34 3.23
C TRP A 74 6.31 6.06 2.77
N VAL A 75 5.45 5.46 3.60
CA VAL A 75 4.03 5.23 3.27
C VAL A 75 3.29 6.56 3.23
N LEU A 76 3.57 7.46 4.17
CA LEU A 76 3.00 8.82 4.16
C LEU A 76 3.49 9.63 2.96
N ALA A 77 4.80 9.61 2.68
CA ALA A 77 5.35 10.27 1.51
C ALA A 77 4.77 9.70 0.20
N ARG A 78 4.55 8.38 0.15
CA ARG A 78 3.92 7.72 -1.00
C ARG A 78 2.44 8.08 -1.12
N ARG A 79 1.71 8.14 0.00
CA ARG A 79 0.33 8.62 0.04
C ARG A 79 0.24 10.03 -0.53
N ASP A 80 1.05 10.94 -0.03
CA ASP A 80 1.06 12.34 -0.48
C ASP A 80 1.44 12.48 -1.94
N TYR A 81 2.33 11.62 -2.44
CA TYR A 81 2.63 11.53 -3.87
C TYR A 81 1.38 11.19 -4.69
N TYR A 82 0.60 10.17 -4.29
CA TYR A 82 -0.63 9.79 -5.00
C TYR A 82 -1.76 10.81 -4.83
N VAL A 83 -1.88 11.45 -3.66
CA VAL A 83 -2.80 12.57 -3.45
C VAL A 83 -2.46 13.74 -4.39
N ARG A 84 -1.17 14.08 -4.55
CA ARG A 84 -0.74 15.11 -5.51
C ARG A 84 -1.02 14.71 -6.95
N LYS A 85 -0.81 13.45 -7.33
CA LYS A 85 -1.14 12.92 -8.67
C LYS A 85 -2.64 12.96 -8.95
N ALA A 86 -3.47 12.77 -7.92
CA ALA A 86 -4.91 12.90 -8.01
C ALA A 86 -5.42 14.36 -8.03
N GLY A 87 -4.57 15.33 -7.67
CA GLY A 87 -4.95 16.73 -7.69
C GLY A 87 -5.09 17.28 -9.11
N GLY A 88 -6.27 17.78 -9.45
CA GLY A 88 -6.52 18.45 -10.74
C GLY A 88 -6.69 17.52 -11.95
N VAL A 89 -6.88 16.21 -11.73
CA VAL A 89 -7.23 15.24 -12.78
C VAL A 89 -8.71 14.89 -12.73
N SER A 90 -9.17 14.05 -13.66
CA SER A 90 -10.55 13.58 -13.68
C SER A 90 -10.89 12.76 -12.43
N VAL A 91 -12.17 12.71 -12.04
CA VAL A 91 -12.67 11.86 -10.94
C VAL A 91 -12.22 10.40 -11.11
N LEU A 92 -12.18 9.93 -12.37
CA LEU A 92 -11.75 8.59 -12.72
C LEU A 92 -10.27 8.35 -12.38
N ASP A 93 -9.38 9.27 -12.78
CA ASP A 93 -7.94 9.15 -12.53
C ASP A 93 -7.60 9.36 -11.04
N ALA A 94 -8.27 10.31 -10.38
CA ALA A 94 -8.12 10.54 -8.95
C ALA A 94 -8.50 9.28 -8.15
N THR A 95 -9.62 8.65 -8.52
CA THR A 95 -10.07 7.39 -7.93
C THR A 95 -9.07 6.25 -8.20
N PHE A 96 -8.53 6.17 -9.42
CA PHE A 96 -7.48 5.21 -9.74
C PHE A 96 -6.26 5.34 -8.82
N TYR A 97 -5.72 6.55 -8.64
CA TYR A 97 -4.54 6.74 -7.78
C TYR A 97 -4.81 6.42 -6.32
N ALA A 98 -5.98 6.78 -5.80
CA ALA A 98 -6.40 6.41 -4.45
C ALA A 98 -6.44 4.90 -4.28
N MET A 99 -7.09 4.21 -5.21
CA MET A 99 -7.25 2.75 -5.15
C MET A 99 -5.94 2.02 -5.35
N TYR A 100 -5.10 2.46 -6.29
CA TYR A 100 -3.79 1.88 -6.53
C TYR A 100 -2.90 1.99 -5.28
N PHE A 101 -2.87 3.16 -4.62
CA PHE A 101 -2.16 3.30 -3.35
C PHE A 101 -2.74 2.39 -2.26
N ASN A 102 -4.06 2.37 -2.11
CA ASN A 102 -4.72 1.58 -1.06
C ASN A 102 -4.41 0.09 -1.22
N ASP A 103 -4.47 -0.43 -2.43
CA ASP A 103 -4.15 -1.83 -2.70
C ASP A 103 -2.68 -2.15 -2.39
N ARG A 104 -1.75 -1.36 -2.94
CA ARG A 104 -0.32 -1.67 -2.89
C ARG A 104 0.34 -1.36 -1.55
N HIS A 105 -0.21 -0.42 -0.80
CA HIS A 105 0.47 0.13 0.37
C HIS A 105 -0.40 0.14 1.64
N SER A 106 -1.74 0.22 1.54
CA SER A 106 -2.59 0.30 2.74
C SER A 106 -2.93 -1.08 3.34
N GLY A 107 -2.93 -2.16 2.55
CA GLY A 107 -3.17 -3.53 3.05
C GLY A 107 -2.13 -4.04 4.05
N GLN A 108 -0.92 -3.47 4.02
CA GLN A 108 0.17 -3.81 4.95
C GLN A 108 0.20 -2.92 6.20
N TYR A 109 -0.33 -1.69 6.11
CA TYR A 109 -0.24 -0.66 7.15
C TYR A 109 -1.62 0.00 7.31
N PHE A 110 -2.49 -0.65 8.08
CA PHE A 110 -3.79 -0.14 8.50
C PHE A 110 -3.62 1.25 9.13
N GLY A 111 -4.03 2.33 8.45
CA GLY A 111 -4.05 3.64 9.09
C GLY A 111 -4.24 4.85 8.19
N CYS A 112 -3.87 4.79 6.91
CA CYS A 112 -3.95 5.98 6.04
C CYS A 112 -4.47 5.70 4.64
N PRO A 113 -5.67 5.11 4.47
CA PRO A 113 -6.27 5.00 3.15
C PRO A 113 -6.49 6.39 2.54
N ILE A 114 -6.47 6.46 1.22
CA ILE A 114 -6.94 7.62 0.46
C ILE A 114 -8.41 7.34 0.11
N ASP A 115 -9.32 8.19 0.58
CA ASP A 115 -10.72 8.14 0.20
C ASP A 115 -10.91 8.89 -1.13
N PRO A 116 -11.40 8.23 -2.20
CA PRO A 116 -11.72 8.90 -3.47
C PRO A 116 -12.66 10.10 -3.31
N ARG A 117 -13.61 10.05 -2.36
CA ARG A 117 -14.55 11.16 -2.10
C ARG A 117 -13.84 12.43 -1.61
N ALA A 118 -12.75 12.26 -0.87
CA ALA A 118 -11.96 13.39 -0.39
C ALA A 118 -11.12 14.05 -1.49
N LEU A 119 -10.86 13.34 -2.60
CA LEU A 119 -10.09 13.86 -3.73
C LEU A 119 -10.96 14.61 -4.75
N SER A 120 -12.25 14.29 -4.81
CA SER A 120 -13.21 14.93 -5.71
C SER A 120 -14.53 15.20 -4.96
N PRO A 121 -14.54 16.14 -4.00
CA PRO A 121 -15.69 16.40 -3.14
C PRO A 121 -16.91 16.94 -3.91
N GLU A 122 -16.71 17.52 -5.07
CA GLU A 122 -17.75 17.98 -5.99
C GLU A 122 -18.40 16.86 -6.82
N ALA A 123 -17.81 15.66 -6.84
CA ALA A 123 -18.35 14.54 -7.59
C ALA A 123 -19.53 13.89 -6.84
N GLY A 124 -20.61 13.61 -7.56
CA GLY A 124 -21.74 12.84 -7.01
C GLY A 124 -21.37 11.39 -6.73
N ASP A 125 -22.09 10.75 -5.80
CA ASP A 125 -21.85 9.35 -5.40
C ASP A 125 -21.87 8.36 -6.58
N GLU A 126 -22.75 8.57 -7.56
CA GLU A 126 -22.83 7.72 -8.75
C GLU A 126 -21.55 7.79 -9.60
N ALA A 127 -20.98 8.99 -9.77
CA ALA A 127 -19.75 9.18 -10.53
C ALA A 127 -18.56 8.53 -9.82
N ILE A 128 -18.49 8.64 -8.49
CA ILE A 128 -17.47 7.99 -7.67
C ILE A 128 -17.63 6.47 -7.72
N ALA A 129 -18.85 5.95 -7.63
CA ALA A 129 -19.10 4.51 -7.73
C ALA A 129 -18.68 3.94 -9.11
N ASP A 130 -18.99 4.65 -10.21
CA ASP A 130 -18.52 4.28 -11.54
C ASP A 130 -16.99 4.31 -11.64
N ALA A 131 -16.38 5.39 -11.16
CA ALA A 131 -14.93 5.55 -11.14
C ALA A 131 -14.25 4.41 -10.35
N VAL A 132 -14.78 4.04 -9.19
CA VAL A 132 -14.26 2.93 -8.37
C VAL A 132 -14.34 1.62 -9.12
N ARG A 133 -15.47 1.32 -9.76
CA ARG A 133 -15.66 0.09 -10.55
C ARG A 133 -14.66 0.00 -11.70
N ARG A 134 -14.43 1.11 -12.41
CA ARG A 134 -13.50 1.17 -13.55
C ARG A 134 -12.04 1.14 -13.10
N ALA A 135 -11.69 1.86 -12.04
CA ALA A 135 -10.36 1.81 -11.45
C ALA A 135 -10.01 0.41 -10.94
N ASN A 136 -10.95 -0.28 -10.28
CA ASN A 136 -10.79 -1.69 -9.91
C ASN A 136 -10.49 -2.56 -11.12
N ARG A 137 -11.21 -2.37 -12.23
CA ARG A 137 -10.96 -3.13 -13.47
C ARG A 137 -9.57 -2.86 -14.05
N LEU A 138 -9.08 -1.61 -13.99
CA LEU A 138 -7.74 -1.29 -14.48
C LEU A 138 -6.64 -1.85 -13.56
N CYS A 139 -6.80 -1.74 -12.23
CA CYS A 139 -5.82 -2.22 -11.23
C CYS A 139 -5.78 -3.75 -11.11
N HIS A 140 -6.94 -4.40 -11.14
CA HIS A 140 -7.12 -5.83 -10.84
C HIS A 140 -7.64 -6.65 -12.01
N GLY A 141 -7.79 -6.03 -13.18
CA GLY A 141 -8.13 -6.74 -14.39
C GLY A 141 -7.09 -7.79 -14.74
N GLN A 142 -7.48 -8.74 -15.58
CA GLN A 142 -6.57 -9.71 -16.20
C GLN A 142 -5.66 -9.01 -17.23
N ASN A 143 -4.79 -8.11 -16.77
CA ASN A 143 -3.92 -7.26 -17.58
C ASN A 143 -2.49 -7.82 -17.68
N ALA A 144 -2.26 -9.01 -17.12
CA ALA A 144 -0.98 -9.72 -17.13
C ALA A 144 -0.44 -9.97 -18.55
N TYR A 145 -1.32 -10.02 -19.55
CA TYR A 145 -0.95 -10.13 -20.97
C TYR A 145 0.01 -9.01 -21.43
N VAL A 146 -0.04 -7.82 -20.82
CA VAL A 146 0.91 -6.74 -21.16
C VAL A 146 2.33 -7.06 -20.68
N GLY A 147 2.46 -7.60 -19.46
CA GLY A 147 3.74 -8.08 -18.96
C GLY A 147 4.25 -9.26 -19.80
N ALA A 148 3.36 -10.19 -20.16
CA ALA A 148 3.70 -11.36 -20.95
C ALA A 148 4.21 -10.96 -22.35
N ALA A 149 3.53 -10.01 -23.00
CA ALA A 149 3.95 -9.46 -24.28
C ALA A 149 5.32 -8.75 -24.17
N PHE A 150 5.57 -8.02 -23.07
CA PHE A 150 6.86 -7.36 -22.83
C PHE A 150 8.03 -8.35 -22.74
N PHE A 151 7.84 -9.47 -22.04
CA PHE A 151 8.84 -10.54 -21.92
C PHE A 151 8.86 -11.52 -23.10
N LYS A 152 7.98 -11.33 -24.11
CA LYS A 152 7.82 -12.23 -25.25
C LYS A 152 7.53 -13.68 -24.81
N ASP A 153 6.63 -13.82 -23.85
CA ASP A 153 6.19 -15.13 -23.36
C ASP A 153 5.64 -15.98 -24.53
N PRO A 154 6.04 -17.26 -24.66
CA PRO A 154 5.58 -18.12 -25.77
C PRO A 154 4.07 -18.30 -25.87
N SER A 155 3.33 -18.08 -24.77
CA SER A 155 1.87 -18.17 -24.74
C SER A 155 1.17 -16.90 -25.25
N GLU A 156 1.88 -15.78 -25.30
CA GLU A 156 1.32 -14.49 -25.72
C GLU A 156 1.48 -14.30 -27.23
N ARG A 157 0.39 -13.87 -27.87
CA ARG A 157 0.33 -13.70 -29.34
C ARG A 157 0.38 -12.24 -29.76
N LEU A 158 0.15 -11.31 -28.84
CA LEU A 158 0.23 -9.89 -29.09
C LEU A 158 1.67 -9.40 -28.97
N THR A 159 2.05 -8.44 -29.81
CA THR A 159 3.23 -7.61 -29.53
C THR A 159 2.99 -6.75 -28.29
N TYR A 160 4.06 -6.21 -27.70
CA TYR A 160 3.93 -5.30 -26.56
C TYR A 160 3.08 -4.08 -26.92
N GLU A 161 3.28 -3.50 -28.10
CA GLU A 161 2.51 -2.37 -28.59
C GLU A 161 1.02 -2.72 -28.76
N GLU A 162 0.71 -3.90 -29.31
CA GLU A 162 -0.66 -4.38 -29.46
C GLU A 162 -1.34 -4.63 -28.11
N ALA A 163 -0.60 -5.19 -27.15
CA ALA A 163 -1.08 -5.41 -25.78
C ALA A 163 -1.38 -4.07 -25.09
N VAL A 164 -0.52 -3.06 -25.23
CA VAL A 164 -0.76 -1.72 -24.68
C VAL A 164 -2.00 -1.08 -25.33
N GLN A 165 -2.14 -1.17 -26.65
CA GLN A 165 -3.34 -0.66 -27.35
C GLN A 165 -4.61 -1.37 -26.90
N LYS A 166 -4.55 -2.70 -26.72
CA LYS A 166 -5.66 -3.49 -26.17
C LYS A 166 -6.03 -3.04 -24.75
N LEU A 167 -5.05 -2.82 -23.87
CA LEU A 167 -5.28 -2.33 -22.52
C LEU A 167 -6.06 -1.01 -22.49
N LYS A 168 -5.61 -0.04 -23.29
CA LYS A 168 -6.24 1.28 -23.40
C LYS A 168 -7.65 1.20 -24.00
N ARG A 169 -7.83 0.38 -25.04
CA ARG A 169 -9.14 0.16 -25.66
C ARG A 169 -10.13 -0.47 -24.69
N ASP A 170 -9.69 -1.44 -23.91
CA ASP A 170 -10.56 -2.18 -22.99
C ASP A 170 -10.88 -1.37 -21.71
N ASN A 171 -10.07 -0.35 -21.40
CA ASN A 171 -10.21 0.53 -20.24
C ASN A 171 -10.12 2.00 -20.64
N PRO A 172 -11.03 2.55 -21.46
CA PRO A 172 -10.89 3.92 -21.97
C PRO A 172 -11.06 4.96 -20.85
N GLY A 173 -10.57 6.17 -21.10
CA GLY A 173 -10.84 7.36 -20.30
C GLY A 173 -9.84 7.66 -19.17
N PHE A 174 -8.89 6.77 -18.90
CA PHE A 174 -7.78 7.09 -18.00
C PHE A 174 -6.70 7.91 -18.70
N CYS A 175 -5.94 8.67 -17.92
CA CYS A 175 -4.76 9.38 -18.39
C CYS A 175 -3.58 8.43 -18.69
N GLU A 176 -2.63 8.90 -19.50
CA GLU A 176 -1.44 8.12 -19.87
C GLU A 176 -0.63 7.65 -18.65
N ASP A 177 -0.47 8.51 -17.64
CA ASP A 177 0.24 8.18 -16.41
C ASP A 177 -0.38 6.98 -15.67
N ALA A 178 -1.71 6.85 -15.67
CA ALA A 178 -2.41 5.73 -15.05
C ALA A 178 -2.12 4.41 -15.77
N TYR A 179 -2.15 4.41 -17.11
CA TYR A 179 -1.75 3.25 -17.89
C TYR A 179 -0.28 2.90 -17.66
N THR A 180 0.64 3.86 -17.71
CA THR A 180 2.07 3.62 -17.46
C THR A 180 2.29 2.98 -16.10
N THR A 181 1.57 3.44 -15.06
CA THR A 181 1.64 2.87 -13.71
C THR A 181 1.25 1.39 -13.71
N VAL A 182 0.12 1.03 -14.31
CA VAL A 182 -0.34 -0.36 -14.38
C VAL A 182 0.56 -1.23 -15.25
N ILE A 183 1.05 -0.71 -16.37
CA ILE A 183 1.97 -1.44 -17.26
C ILE A 183 3.26 -1.79 -16.52
N HIS A 184 3.87 -0.82 -15.84
CA HIS A 184 5.08 -1.04 -15.05
C HIS A 184 4.85 -2.09 -13.96
N ASP A 185 3.69 -2.03 -13.30
CA ASP A 185 3.33 -2.99 -12.26
C ASP A 185 3.19 -4.43 -12.80
N ASN A 186 2.55 -4.60 -13.97
CA ASN A 186 2.44 -5.91 -14.63
C ASN A 186 3.80 -6.45 -15.07
N ILE A 187 4.69 -5.58 -15.58
CA ILE A 187 6.06 -5.98 -15.93
C ILE A 187 6.84 -6.40 -14.67
N GLN A 188 6.70 -5.67 -13.56
CA GLN A 188 7.36 -6.03 -12.31
C GLN A 188 6.81 -7.33 -11.70
N GLY A 189 5.49 -7.55 -11.75
CA GLY A 189 4.86 -8.76 -11.22
C GLY A 189 5.22 -10.06 -11.95
N MET A 190 5.82 -9.98 -13.14
CA MET A 190 6.31 -11.13 -13.90
C MET A 190 7.82 -11.39 -13.74
N ARG A 191 8.55 -10.53 -13.03
CA ARG A 191 9.96 -10.77 -12.66
C ARG A 191 10.06 -11.62 -11.40
#